data_AF-B1N0I5-F1
#
_entry.id   AF-B1N0I5-F1
#
_cell.length_a   1.000
_cell.length_b   1.000
_cell.length_c   1.000
_cell.angle_alpha   90.00
_cell.angle_beta   90.00
_cell.angle_gamma   90.00
#
_symmetry.space_group_name_H-M   'P 1'
#
loop_
_entity.id
_entity.type
_entity.pdbx_description
1 polymer ?
#
loop_
_entity_poly.entity_id
_entity_poly.type
_entity_poly.pdbx_seq_one_letter_code
_entity_poly.pdbx_strand_id
1 'polypeptide(L)'
;MWRIILLVSIIQLDINLNAIRSLIMADKNIFEKLFLEAEKTNLQVLMDIALNEKDPDKKELLMAIYTYAIGKKQKELLKNKEFVI
;
A
#
# COMPACT_ATOMS: atom_id res chain seq x y z
N MET A 1 -2.08 -35.40 32.71
CA MET A 1 -1.23 -34.18 32.79
C MET A 1 -0.64 -33.79 31.43
N TRP A 2 0.00 -34.71 30.68
CA TRP A 2 0.67 -34.39 29.40
C TRP A 2 -0.28 -33.93 28.27
N ARG A 3 -1.52 -34.46 28.22
CA ARG A 3 -2.54 -34.03 27.24
C ARG A 3 -2.99 -32.57 27.42
N ILE A 4 -2.97 -32.06 28.65
CA ILE A 4 -3.34 -30.68 28.96
C ILE A 4 -2.23 -29.74 28.50
N ILE A 5 -0.97 -30.10 28.76
CA ILE A 5 0.20 -29.33 28.32
C ILE A 5 0.22 -29.22 26.79
N LEU A 6 -0.01 -30.33 26.09
CA LEU A 6 -0.02 -30.37 24.63
C LEU A 6 -1.14 -29.50 24.03
N LEU A 7 -2.33 -29.52 24.64
CA LEU A 7 -3.46 -28.70 24.20
C LEU A 7 -3.18 -27.20 24.40
N VAL A 8 -2.59 -26.81 25.53
CA VAL A 8 -2.22 -25.43 25.82
C VAL A 8 -1.16 -24.92 24.83
N SER A 9 -0.17 -25.75 24.48
CA SER A 9 0.85 -25.38 23.48
C SER A 9 0.26 -25.16 22.08
N ILE A 10 -0.70 -25.99 21.66
CA ILE A 10 -1.38 -25.84 20.37
C ILE A 10 -2.19 -24.54 20.33
N ILE A 11 -2.97 -24.27 21.37
CA ILE A 11 -3.77 -23.04 21.48
C ILE A 11 -2.87 -21.80 21.43
N GLN A 12 -1.73 -21.82 22.12
CA GLN A 12 -0.78 -20.71 22.11
C GLN A 12 -0.16 -20.48 20.72
N LEU A 13 0.14 -21.55 19.98
CA LEU A 13 0.65 -21.46 18.61
C LEU A 13 -0.40 -20.85 17.66
N ASP A 14 -1.67 -21.26 17.77
CA ASP A 14 -2.76 -20.72 16.95
C ASP A 14 -3.01 -19.23 17.21
N ILE A 15 -2.98 -18.81 18.48
CA ILE A 15 -3.11 -17.39 18.86
C ILE A 15 -1.96 -16.57 18.25
N ASN A 16 -0.72 -17.05 18.39
CA ASN A 16 0.46 -16.36 17.84
C ASN A 16 0.38 -16.25 16.31
N LEU A 17 -0.05 -17.33 15.63
CA LEU A 17 -0.20 -17.33 14.17
C LEU A 17 -1.27 -16.34 13.70
N ASN A 18 -2.41 -16.25 14.39
CA ASN A 18 -3.47 -15.31 14.06
C ASN A 18 -3.06 -13.85 14.33
N ALA A 19 -2.31 -13.59 15.41
CA ALA A 19 -1.75 -12.27 15.68
C ALA A 19 -0.78 -11.83 14.58
N ILE A 20 0.12 -12.73 14.14
CA ILE A 20 1.05 -12.46 13.03
C ILE A 20 0.30 -12.18 11.73
N ARG A 21 -0.72 -12.97 11.40
CA ARG A 21 -1.57 -12.74 10.21
C ARG A 21 -2.30 -11.39 10.28
N SER A 22 -2.77 -11.00 11.45
CA SER A 22 -3.44 -9.71 11.64
C SER A 22 -2.46 -8.53 11.47
N LEU A 23 -1.23 -8.65 11.95
CA LEU A 23 -0.19 -7.62 11.76
C LEU A 23 0.18 -7.47 10.28
N ILE A 24 0.36 -8.58 9.56
CA ILE A 24 0.64 -8.57 8.11
C ILE A 24 -0.51 -7.94 7.31
N MET A 25 -1.78 -8.20 7.68
CA MET A 25 -2.93 -7.55 7.04
C MET A 25 -3.04 -6.06 7.39
N ALA A 26 -2.68 -5.66 8.61
CA ALA A 26 -2.64 -4.24 9.00
C ALA A 26 -1.57 -3.47 8.20
N ASP A 27 -0.40 -4.07 7.95
CA ASP A 27 0.66 -3.45 7.14
C ASP A 27 0.26 -3.31 5.67
N LYS A 28 -0.43 -4.30 5.09
CA LYS A 28 -1.02 -4.18 3.74
C LYS A 28 -1.99 -3.00 3.62
N ASN A 29 -2.74 -2.71 4.68
CA ASN A 29 -3.73 -1.64 4.72
C ASN A 29 -3.09 -0.24 4.67
N ILE A 30 -1.85 -0.08 5.16
CA ILE A 30 -1.15 1.22 5.13
C ILE A 30 -0.79 1.61 3.70
N PHE A 31 -0.23 0.68 2.92
CA PHE A 31 0.12 0.95 1.53
C PHE A 31 -1.11 1.23 0.67
N GLU A 32 -2.19 0.48 0.86
CA GLU A 32 -3.45 0.71 0.15
C GLU A 32 -4.03 2.11 0.44
N LYS A 33 -3.98 2.56 1.69
CA LYS A 33 -4.38 3.92 2.06
C LYS A 33 -3.50 4.98 1.41
N LEU A 34 -2.18 4.80 1.44
CA LEU A 34 -1.23 5.72 0.80
C LEU A 34 -1.48 5.83 -0.71
N PHE A 35 -1.75 4.71 -1.39
CA PHE A 35 -2.09 4.72 -2.81
C PHE A 35 -3.45 5.39 -3.08
N LEU A 36 -4.46 5.17 -2.25
CA LEU A 36 -5.77 5.85 -2.36
C LEU A 36 -5.66 7.37 -2.14
N GLU A 37 -4.81 7.81 -1.23
CA GLU A 37 -4.53 9.24 -1.01
C GLU A 37 -3.78 9.85 -2.20
N ALA A 38 -2.82 9.11 -2.75
CA ALA A 38 -2.09 9.53 -3.95
C ALA A 38 -3.01 9.70 -5.17
N GLU A 39 -3.97 8.79 -5.37
CA GLU A 39 -4.96 8.88 -6.47
C GLU A 39 -5.82 10.16 -6.39
N LYS A 40 -6.12 10.61 -5.16
CA LYS A 40 -6.90 11.83 -4.87
C LYS A 40 -6.06 13.10 -4.90
N THR A 41 -4.74 12.99 -4.80
CA THR A 41 -3.83 14.13 -4.73
C THR A 41 -3.69 14.80 -6.10
N ASN A 42 -3.48 16.12 -6.11
CA ASN A 42 -3.16 16.85 -7.32
C ASN A 42 -1.76 16.42 -7.81
N LEU A 43 -1.71 15.81 -8.99
CA LEU A 43 -0.47 15.28 -9.58
C LEU A 43 0.61 16.35 -9.81
N GLN A 44 0.22 17.59 -10.11
CA GLN A 44 1.17 18.68 -10.29
C GLN A 44 1.89 18.98 -8.97
N VAL A 45 1.11 19.12 -7.90
CA VAL A 45 1.66 19.37 -6.55
C VAL A 45 2.57 18.23 -6.12
N LEU A 46 2.17 16.97 -6.37
CA LEU A 46 2.99 15.81 -6.02
C LEU A 46 4.32 15.79 -6.79
N MET A 47 4.31 16.12 -8.08
CA MET A 47 5.53 16.25 -8.88
C MET A 47 6.41 17.39 -8.37
N ASP A 48 5.84 18.55 -8.08
CA ASP A 48 6.58 19.71 -7.58
C ASP A 48 7.28 19.39 -6.26
N ILE A 49 6.61 18.66 -5.35
CA ILE A 49 7.22 18.19 -4.10
C ILE A 49 8.36 17.20 -4.40
N ALA A 50 8.13 16.21 -5.27
CA ALA A 50 9.14 15.21 -5.63
C ALA A 50 10.41 15.84 -6.25
N LEU A 51 10.25 16.84 -7.12
CA LEU A 51 11.38 17.51 -7.77
C LEU A 51 12.24 18.29 -6.78
N ASN A 52 11.61 18.90 -5.78
CA ASN A 52 12.27 19.74 -4.76
C ASN A 52 12.75 18.96 -3.52
N GLU A 53 12.42 17.68 -3.39
CA GLU A 53 12.90 16.83 -2.29
C GLU A 53 14.41 16.61 -2.40
N LYS A 54 15.10 16.78 -1.26
CA LYS A 54 16.56 16.70 -1.13
C LYS A 54 17.00 15.29 -0.74
N ASP A 55 16.16 14.59 0.01
CA ASP A 55 16.39 13.22 0.44
C ASP A 55 16.15 12.26 -0.75
N PRO A 56 17.16 11.52 -1.21
CA PRO A 56 17.06 10.68 -2.41
C PRO A 56 16.01 9.57 -2.26
N ASP A 57 15.90 8.97 -1.07
CA ASP A 57 14.97 7.85 -0.82
C ASP A 57 13.52 8.36 -0.81
N LYS A 58 13.29 9.53 -0.19
CA LYS A 58 11.96 10.16 -0.21
C LYS A 58 11.58 10.63 -1.61
N LYS A 59 12.55 11.16 -2.36
CA LYS A 59 12.33 11.56 -3.74
C LYS A 59 11.92 10.38 -4.61
N GLU A 60 12.61 9.24 -4.47
CA GLU A 60 12.25 8.01 -5.18
C GLU A 60 10.84 7.54 -4.81
N LEU A 61 10.49 7.55 -3.52
CA LEU A 61 9.16 7.20 -3.05
C LEU A 61 8.07 8.12 -3.65
N LEU A 62 8.28 9.44 -3.63
CA LEU A 62 7.33 10.41 -4.19
C LEU A 62 7.15 10.23 -5.70
N MET A 63 8.24 9.95 -6.43
CA MET A 63 8.19 9.65 -7.86
C MET A 63 7.44 8.34 -8.16
N ALA A 64 7.63 7.31 -7.32
CA ALA A 64 6.90 6.05 -7.45
C ALA A 64 5.39 6.25 -7.22
N ILE A 65 5.02 7.02 -6.19
CA ILE A 65 3.64 7.38 -5.89
C ILE A 65 3.00 8.16 -7.04
N TYR A 66 3.72 9.15 -7.60
CA TYR A 66 3.28 9.93 -8.76
C TYR A 66 3.02 9.05 -9.99
N THR A 67 3.97 8.16 -10.30
CA THR A 67 3.89 7.25 -11.44
C THR A 67 2.68 6.32 -11.33
N TYR A 68 2.44 5.78 -10.13
CA TYR A 68 1.27 4.96 -9.85
C TYR A 68 -0.04 5.72 -10.10
N ALA A 69 -0.17 6.92 -9.54
CA ALA A 69 -1.38 7.73 -9.64
C ALA A 69 -1.68 8.16 -11.09
N ILE A 70 -0.66 8.51 -11.87
CA ILE A 70 -0.81 8.76 -13.32
C ILE A 70 -1.27 7.52 -14.06
N GLY A 71 -0.63 6.38 -13.83
CA GLY A 71 -0.97 5.14 -14.52
C GLY A 71 -2.43 4.72 -14.27
N LYS A 72 -2.94 4.98 -13.07
CA LYS A 72 -4.36 4.79 -12.74
C LYS A 72 -5.28 5.69 -13.55
N LYS A 73 -5.03 7.01 -13.57
CA LYS A 73 -5.84 7.97 -14.35
C LYS A 73 -5.79 7.68 -15.84
N GLN A 74 -4.63 7.30 -16.39
CA GLN A 74 -4.48 6.89 -17.78
C GLN A 74 -5.32 5.65 -18.11
N LYS A 75 -5.32 4.63 -17.24
CA LYS A 75 -6.19 3.45 -17.40
C LYS A 75 -7.67 3.79 -17.38
N GLU A 76 -8.09 4.79 -16.61
CA GLU A 76 -9.47 5.27 -16.62
C GLU A 76 -9.80 6.02 -17.93
N LEU A 77 -8.89 6.89 -18.39
CA LEU A 77 -9.05 7.59 -19.67
C LEU A 77 -9.18 6.62 -20.85
N LEU A 78 -8.39 5.54 -20.87
CA LEU A 78 -8.46 4.51 -21.92
C LEU A 78 -9.80 3.77 -21.97
N LYS A 79 -10.61 3.81 -20.91
CA LYS A 79 -11.97 3.23 -20.93
C LYS A 79 -12.97 4.13 -21.66
N ASN A 80 -12.66 5.41 -21.83
CA ASN A 80 -13.47 6.32 -22.63
C ASN A 80 -13.14 6.13 -24.11
N LYS A 81 -14.11 5.59 -24.86
CA LYS A 81 -13.98 5.28 -26.29
C LYS A 81 -13.70 6.50 -27.17
N GLU A 82 -13.97 7.70 -26.68
CA GLU A 82 -13.65 8.97 -27.37
C GLU A 82 -12.15 9.25 -27.42
N PHE A 83 -11.36 8.61 -26.55
CA PHE A 83 -9.91 8.82 -26.46
C PHE A 83 -9.11 7.84 -27.32
N VAL A 84 -9.75 6.76 -27.80
CA VAL A 84 -9.16 5.78 -28.72
C VAL A 84 -9.49 6.23 -30.14
N ILE A 85 -8.57 7.00 -30.74
CA ILE A 85 -8.63 7.44 -32.15
C ILE A 85 -8.33 6.26 -33.07
#